data_AF-A0A836KDA2-F1
#
_entry.id   AF-A0A836KDA2-F1
#
_cell.length_a   1.000
_cell.length_b   1.000
_cell.length_c   1.000
_cell.angle_alpha   90.00
_cell.angle_beta   90.00
_cell.angle_gamma   90.00
#
_symmetry.space_group_name_H-M   'P 1'
#
loop_
_entity.id
_entity.type
_entity.pdbx_description
1 polymer ?
#
loop_
_entity_poly.entity_id
_entity_poly.type
_entity_poly.pdbx_seq_one_letter_code
_entity_poly.pdbx_strand_id
1 'polypeptide(L)'
;MAGLDYAEKYGELDGLLRRYFDHNMRQTKHLQHQLEEQASANAKLRKYIAFLEGRLQTECENTNQLARLLDHRSRDTNDTLVERERRLNKFEAQLESQLRVVEQRERVCAEFAASLKEREQQHWSNVNAFQKSKALFEAGLAASKKTVLAELQLSRDAESPLHESLADFPSTDHRLQMRGCDLGLEASCTGDITLFERDEYAARVILLVDEQEERSSLLSSFFQGTAARLRRHLGEQQERNAQLYYAEDLLRLQEIDLAGRTRKETDLQRESCAHAEMERKVLAMQCKSVLRSVGEALESLPDLDVEAVMTELESRIHRVLQLPRANISIEYRTHKSAGIS
;
A
#
# COMPACT_ATOMS: atom_id res chain seq x y z
N MET A 1 -17.87 -90.57 85.32
CA MET A 1 -17.09 -90.23 84.11
C MET A 1 -17.69 -88.99 83.43
N ALA A 2 -17.53 -87.80 84.01
CA ALA A 2 -18.05 -86.53 83.43
C ALA A 2 -17.06 -85.35 83.54
N GLY A 3 -15.89 -85.55 84.17
CA GLY A 3 -14.86 -84.51 84.34
C GLY A 3 -13.85 -84.41 83.18
N LEU A 4 -13.74 -85.44 82.33
CA LEU A 4 -12.83 -85.45 81.18
C LEU A 4 -13.36 -84.62 79.99
N ASP A 5 -14.67 -84.51 79.82
CA ASP A 5 -15.33 -83.76 78.72
C ASP A 5 -15.33 -82.22 78.94
N TYR A 6 -15.19 -81.76 80.19
CA TYR A 6 -15.16 -80.32 80.50
C TYR A 6 -13.81 -79.67 80.18
N ALA A 7 -12.70 -80.34 80.48
CA ALA A 7 -11.36 -79.83 80.22
C ALA A 7 -11.06 -79.74 78.71
N GLU A 8 -11.54 -80.71 77.95
CA GLU A 8 -11.40 -80.75 76.49
C GLU A 8 -12.19 -79.60 75.82
N LYS A 9 -13.46 -79.42 76.19
CA LYS A 9 -14.30 -78.31 75.70
C LYS A 9 -13.77 -76.93 76.09
N TYR A 10 -13.17 -76.79 77.27
CA TYR A 10 -12.53 -75.53 77.69
C TYR A 10 -11.27 -75.24 76.85
N GLY A 11 -10.48 -76.26 76.52
CA GLY A 11 -9.33 -76.14 75.62
C GLY A 11 -9.72 -75.75 74.20
N GLU A 12 -10.82 -76.31 73.67
CA GLU A 12 -11.37 -75.92 72.37
C GLU A 12 -11.85 -74.46 72.36
N LEU A 13 -12.50 -74.01 73.43
CA LEU A 13 -12.94 -72.62 73.56
C LEU A 13 -11.77 -71.64 73.66
N ASP A 14 -10.73 -71.94 74.45
CA ASP A 14 -9.51 -71.11 74.52
C ASP A 14 -8.79 -71.08 73.15
N GLY A 15 -8.73 -72.22 72.46
CA GLY A 15 -8.17 -72.32 71.11
C GLY A 15 -8.95 -71.53 70.05
N LEU A 16 -10.27 -71.44 70.18
CA LEU A 16 -11.12 -70.59 69.32
C LEU A 16 -10.95 -69.11 69.65
N LEU A 17 -10.91 -68.75 70.93
CA LEU A 17 -10.68 -67.37 71.37
C LEU A 17 -9.32 -66.86 70.88
N ARG A 18 -8.24 -67.63 71.02
CA ARG A 18 -6.92 -67.25 70.51
C ARG A 18 -6.92 -67.05 69.00
N ARG A 19 -7.55 -67.97 68.24
CA ARG A 19 -7.67 -67.84 66.78
C ARG A 19 -8.47 -66.60 66.38
N TYR A 20 -9.54 -66.29 67.11
CA TYR A 20 -10.34 -65.07 66.90
C TYR A 20 -9.53 -63.80 67.21
N PHE A 21 -8.79 -63.76 68.32
CA PHE A 21 -7.92 -62.64 68.66
C PHE A 21 -6.78 -62.46 67.64
N ASP A 22 -6.13 -63.54 67.22
CA ASP A 22 -5.09 -63.51 66.19
C ASP A 22 -5.64 -63.01 64.85
N HIS A 23 -6.83 -63.48 64.46
CA HIS A 23 -7.50 -63.03 63.24
C HIS A 23 -7.82 -61.53 63.31
N ASN A 24 -8.44 -61.07 64.40
CA ASN A 24 -8.75 -59.66 64.61
C ASN A 24 -7.49 -58.79 64.63
N MET A 25 -6.40 -59.26 65.24
CA MET A 25 -5.13 -58.54 65.25
C MET A 25 -4.54 -58.39 63.84
N ARG A 26 -4.57 -59.46 63.03
CA ARG A 26 -4.12 -59.40 61.64
C ARG A 26 -5.01 -58.50 60.78
N GLN A 27 -6.33 -58.60 60.95
CA GLN A 27 -7.29 -57.76 60.23
C GLN A 27 -7.12 -56.28 60.60
N THR A 28 -6.94 -55.97 61.89
CA THR A 28 -6.73 -54.60 62.36
C THR A 28 -5.43 -54.02 61.78
N LYS A 29 -4.34 -54.79 61.77
CA LYS A 29 -3.07 -54.37 61.14
C LYS A 29 -3.22 -54.13 59.64
N HIS A 30 -3.94 -55.01 58.93
CA HIS A 30 -4.18 -54.84 57.50
C HIS A 30 -5.00 -53.58 57.19
N LEU A 31 -6.09 -53.35 57.93
CA LEU A 31 -6.92 -52.14 57.80
C LEU A 31 -6.14 -50.87 58.16
N GLN A 32 -5.28 -50.92 59.18
CA GLN A 32 -4.43 -49.80 59.55
C GLN A 32 -3.44 -49.45 58.43
N HIS A 33 -2.83 -50.46 57.81
CA HIS A 33 -1.93 -50.24 56.68
C HIS A 33 -2.67 -49.63 55.47
N GLN A 34 -3.86 -50.13 55.14
CA GLN A 34 -4.69 -49.54 54.08
C GLN A 34 -5.07 -48.09 54.38
N LEU A 35 -5.38 -47.76 55.65
CA LEU A 35 -5.69 -46.40 56.06
C LEU A 35 -4.47 -45.48 55.88
N GLU A 36 -3.28 -45.93 56.26
CA GLU A 36 -2.03 -45.18 56.09
C GLU A 36 -1.71 -44.93 54.60
N GLU A 37 -1.86 -45.96 53.76
CA GLU A 37 -1.68 -45.84 52.31
C GLU A 37 -2.67 -44.82 51.72
N GLN A 38 -3.95 -44.92 52.07
CA GLN A 38 -4.97 -43.99 51.60
C GLN A 38 -4.74 -42.57 52.12
N ALA A 39 -4.33 -42.39 53.37
CA ALA A 39 -4.00 -41.08 53.93
C ALA A 39 -2.81 -40.45 53.17
N SER A 40 -1.79 -41.25 52.85
CA SER A 40 -0.63 -40.79 52.06
C SER A 40 -1.02 -40.40 50.63
N ALA A 41 -1.90 -41.18 49.99
CA ALA A 41 -2.42 -40.88 48.66
C ALA A 41 -3.28 -39.62 48.66
N ASN A 42 -4.14 -39.44 49.66
CA ASN A 42 -4.96 -38.24 49.82
C ASN A 42 -4.09 -37.00 50.02
N ALA A 43 -3.04 -37.08 50.83
CA ALA A 43 -2.09 -35.98 51.01
C ALA A 43 -1.38 -35.59 49.70
N LYS A 44 -0.99 -36.57 48.87
CA LYS A 44 -0.41 -36.32 47.54
C LYS A 44 -1.42 -35.67 46.60
N LEU A 45 -2.66 -36.15 46.57
CA LEU A 45 -3.73 -35.58 45.74
C LEU A 45 -4.04 -34.14 46.13
N ARG A 46 -4.11 -33.82 47.44
CA ARG A 46 -4.32 -32.44 47.90
C ARG A 46 -3.19 -31.50 47.46
N LYS A 47 -1.94 -31.94 47.53
CA LYS A 47 -0.80 -31.16 47.03
C LYS A 47 -0.90 -30.92 45.52
N TYR A 48 -1.31 -31.93 44.77
CA TYR A 48 -1.48 -31.81 43.33
C TYR A 48 -2.64 -30.88 42.95
N ILE A 49 -3.76 -30.93 43.67
CA ILE A 49 -4.89 -30.01 43.50
C ILE A 49 -4.43 -28.56 43.74
N ALA A 50 -3.75 -28.29 44.87
CA ALA A 50 -3.24 -26.95 45.15
C ALA A 50 -2.25 -26.44 44.07
N PHE A 51 -1.41 -27.34 43.53
CA PHE A 51 -0.53 -27.00 42.42
C PHE A 51 -1.32 -26.64 41.14
N LEU A 52 -2.35 -27.42 40.80
CA LEU A 52 -3.19 -27.15 39.64
C LEU A 52 -4.00 -25.86 39.79
N GLU A 53 -4.54 -25.58 40.98
CA GLU A 53 -5.23 -24.33 41.28
C GLU A 53 -4.30 -23.12 41.14
N GLY A 54 -3.06 -23.21 41.63
CA GLY A 54 -2.05 -22.17 41.42
C GLY A 54 -1.73 -21.96 39.95
N ARG A 55 -1.56 -23.04 39.18
CA ARG A 55 -1.33 -22.94 37.73
C ARG A 55 -2.52 -22.29 37.01
N LEU A 56 -3.75 -22.69 37.36
CA LEU A 56 -4.96 -22.09 36.79
C LEU A 56 -5.03 -20.60 37.05
N GLN A 57 -4.69 -20.16 38.28
CA GLN A 57 -4.65 -18.74 38.61
C GLN A 57 -3.65 -17.98 37.73
N THR A 58 -2.43 -18.50 37.55
CA THR A 58 -1.42 -17.85 36.70
C THR A 58 -1.84 -17.76 35.23
N GLU A 59 -2.51 -18.79 34.70
CA GLU A 59 -3.05 -18.76 33.34
C GLU A 59 -4.19 -17.73 33.19
N CYS A 60 -5.06 -17.61 34.20
CA CYS A 60 -6.09 -16.57 34.25
C CYS A 60 -5.47 -15.16 34.27
N GLU A 61 -4.38 -14.95 35.01
CA GLU A 61 -3.67 -13.67 35.01
C GLU A 61 -3.03 -13.37 33.64
N ASN A 62 -2.38 -14.36 33.03
CA ASN A 62 -1.75 -14.25 31.71
C ASN A 62 -2.77 -13.92 30.60
N THR A 63 -3.90 -14.63 30.59
CA THR A 63 -4.99 -14.41 29.63
C THR A 63 -5.59 -13.01 29.77
N ASN A 64 -5.77 -12.52 31.00
CA ASN A 64 -6.21 -11.15 31.26
C ASN A 64 -5.20 -10.10 30.78
N GLN A 65 -3.89 -10.35 30.97
CA GLN A 65 -2.84 -9.47 30.44
C GLN A 65 -2.83 -9.44 28.92
N LEU A 66 -2.94 -10.61 28.27
CA LEU A 66 -3.03 -10.72 26.81
C LEU A 66 -4.25 -9.98 26.26
N ALA A 67 -5.41 -10.09 26.91
CA ALA A 67 -6.61 -9.36 26.51
C ALA A 67 -6.39 -7.84 26.57
N ARG A 68 -5.76 -7.32 27.63
CA ARG A 68 -5.42 -5.88 27.74
C ARG A 68 -4.44 -5.43 26.66
N LEU A 69 -3.44 -6.24 26.36
CA LEU A 69 -2.46 -5.93 25.30
C LEU A 69 -3.12 -5.92 23.91
N LEU A 70 -4.04 -6.86 23.66
CA LEU A 70 -4.83 -6.89 22.42
C LEU A 70 -5.72 -5.66 22.28
N ASP A 71 -6.42 -5.28 23.35
CA ASP A 71 -7.25 -4.07 23.38
C ASP A 71 -6.42 -2.81 23.13
N HIS A 72 -5.25 -2.70 23.74
CA HIS A 72 -4.37 -1.55 23.53
C HIS A 72 -3.88 -1.48 22.10
N ARG A 73 -3.39 -2.60 21.54
CA ARG A 73 -2.98 -2.66 20.13
C ARG A 73 -4.13 -2.34 19.18
N SER A 74 -5.33 -2.85 19.45
CA SER A 74 -6.52 -2.57 18.65
C SER A 74 -6.81 -1.06 18.61
N ARG A 75 -6.79 -0.39 19.76
CA ARG A 75 -6.97 1.06 19.84
C ARG A 75 -5.88 1.83 19.10
N ASP A 76 -4.62 1.48 19.32
CA ASP A 76 -3.49 2.13 18.65
C ASP A 76 -3.60 1.99 17.12
N THR A 77 -3.94 0.79 16.63
CA THR A 77 -4.14 0.58 15.19
C THR A 77 -5.31 1.42 14.67
N ASN A 78 -6.42 1.49 15.39
CA ASN A 78 -7.56 2.30 15.00
C ASN A 78 -7.22 3.80 14.96
N ASP A 79 -6.50 4.31 15.95
CA ASP A 79 -6.08 5.71 15.99
C ASP A 79 -5.15 6.05 14.83
N THR A 80 -4.22 5.15 14.48
CA THR A 80 -3.35 5.35 13.30
C THR A 80 -4.12 5.32 11.99
N LEU A 81 -5.18 4.51 11.88
CA LEU A 81 -6.04 4.46 10.69
C LEU A 81 -6.84 5.75 10.54
N VAL A 82 -7.45 6.24 11.63
CA VAL A 82 -8.20 7.50 11.64
C VAL A 82 -7.29 8.68 11.27
N GLU A 83 -6.06 8.72 11.78
CA GLU A 83 -5.09 9.76 11.43
C GLU A 83 -4.67 9.69 9.95
N ARG A 84 -4.51 8.48 9.39
CA ARG A 84 -4.23 8.30 7.96
C ARG A 84 -5.39 8.75 7.09
N GLU A 85 -6.62 8.40 7.46
CA GLU A 85 -7.84 8.80 6.76
C GLU A 85 -7.98 10.33 6.72
N ARG A 86 -7.76 11.01 7.86
CA ARG A 86 -7.74 12.48 7.92
C ARG A 86 -6.71 13.10 6.98
N ARG A 87 -5.52 12.52 6.88
CA ARG A 87 -4.47 12.99 5.96
C ARG A 87 -4.87 12.79 4.50
N LEU A 88 -5.47 11.66 4.16
CA LEU A 88 -5.97 11.39 2.80
C LEU A 88 -7.05 12.39 2.41
N ASN A 89 -8.04 12.62 3.26
CA ASN A 89 -9.11 13.61 2.99
C ASN A 89 -8.53 15.03 2.81
N LYS A 90 -7.48 15.38 3.58
CA LYS A 90 -6.77 16.65 3.39
C LYS A 90 -6.07 16.72 2.04
N PHE A 91 -5.42 15.64 1.60
CA PHE A 91 -4.77 15.60 0.28
C PHE A 91 -5.78 15.64 -0.85
N GLU A 92 -6.91 14.95 -0.72
CA GLU A 92 -8.02 14.99 -1.67
C GLU A 92 -8.54 16.43 -1.82
N ALA A 93 -8.84 17.12 -0.72
CA ALA A 93 -9.27 18.52 -0.74
C ALA A 93 -8.22 19.45 -1.38
N GLN A 94 -6.93 19.21 -1.14
CA GLN A 94 -5.85 19.97 -1.79
C GLN A 94 -5.82 19.73 -3.30
N LEU A 95 -5.95 18.48 -3.75
CA LEU A 95 -5.98 18.14 -5.17
C LEU A 95 -7.20 18.72 -5.86
N GLU A 96 -8.38 18.63 -5.25
CA GLU A 96 -9.60 19.27 -5.77
C GLU A 96 -9.42 20.79 -5.91
N SER A 97 -8.81 21.45 -4.92
CA SER A 97 -8.56 22.89 -5.00
C SER A 97 -7.62 23.25 -6.16
N GLN A 98 -6.57 22.45 -6.38
CA GLN A 98 -5.64 22.65 -7.48
C GLN A 98 -6.31 22.40 -8.83
N LEU A 99 -7.14 21.36 -8.92
CA LEU A 99 -7.90 21.05 -10.13
C LEU A 99 -8.83 22.20 -10.52
N ARG A 100 -9.57 22.77 -9.57
CA ARG A 100 -10.44 23.94 -9.83
C ARG A 100 -9.67 25.13 -10.38
N VAL A 101 -8.44 25.37 -9.88
CA VAL A 101 -7.58 26.45 -10.39
C VAL A 101 -7.14 26.17 -11.83
N VAL A 102 -6.81 24.92 -12.16
CA VAL A 102 -6.44 24.52 -13.52
C VAL A 102 -7.63 24.67 -14.47
N GLU A 103 -8.80 24.15 -14.10
CA GLU A 103 -10.03 24.29 -14.90
C GLU A 103 -10.37 25.76 -15.16
N GLN A 104 -10.21 26.63 -14.15
CA GLN A 104 -10.45 28.07 -14.33
C GLN A 104 -9.47 28.68 -15.32
N ARG A 105 -8.18 28.30 -15.26
CA ARG A 105 -7.17 28.78 -16.22
C ARG A 105 -7.45 28.29 -17.63
N GLU A 106 -7.88 27.03 -17.79
CA GLU A 106 -8.26 26.48 -19.09
C GLU A 106 -9.43 27.25 -19.70
N ARG A 107 -10.46 27.60 -18.90
CA ARG A 107 -11.57 28.45 -19.37
C ARG A 107 -11.08 29.82 -19.84
N VAL A 108 -10.25 30.48 -19.05
CA VAL A 108 -9.67 31.79 -19.42
C VAL A 108 -8.83 31.69 -20.70
N CYS A 109 -8.00 30.66 -20.84
CA CYS A 109 -7.24 30.42 -22.07
C CYS A 109 -8.15 30.18 -23.28
N ALA A 110 -9.25 29.44 -23.12
CA ALA A 110 -10.23 29.23 -24.19
C ALA A 110 -10.93 30.53 -24.62
N GLU A 111 -11.30 31.40 -23.66
CA GLU A 111 -11.86 32.72 -23.93
C GLU A 111 -10.87 33.62 -24.69
N PHE A 112 -9.61 33.65 -24.26
CA PHE A 112 -8.56 34.40 -24.97
C PHE A 112 -8.31 33.88 -26.38
N ALA A 113 -8.29 32.56 -26.57
CA ALA A 113 -8.13 31.95 -27.89
C ALA A 113 -9.30 32.31 -28.82
N ALA A 114 -10.52 32.31 -28.31
CA ALA A 114 -11.70 32.74 -29.06
C ALA A 114 -11.61 34.22 -29.45
N SER A 115 -11.24 35.10 -28.52
CA SER A 115 -11.08 36.55 -28.79
C SER A 115 -9.97 36.84 -29.82
N LEU A 116 -8.85 36.11 -29.75
CA LEU A 116 -7.77 36.22 -30.73
C LEU A 116 -8.25 35.82 -32.13
N LYS A 117 -9.00 34.74 -32.24
CA LYS A 117 -9.55 34.28 -33.52
C LYS A 117 -10.53 35.28 -34.12
N GLU A 118 -11.36 35.93 -33.28
CA GLU A 118 -12.27 36.99 -33.72
C GLU A 118 -11.50 38.23 -34.22
N ARG A 119 -10.47 38.67 -33.49
CA ARG A 119 -9.59 39.78 -33.94
C ARG A 119 -8.89 39.45 -35.24
N GLU A 120 -8.40 38.22 -35.41
CA GLU A 120 -7.76 37.79 -36.64
C GLU A 120 -8.74 37.88 -37.83
N GLN A 121 -9.98 37.40 -37.66
CA GLN A 121 -11.03 37.54 -38.68
C GLN A 121 -11.33 39.01 -39.01
N GLN A 122 -11.42 39.86 -37.98
CA GLN A 122 -11.64 41.30 -38.18
C GLN A 122 -10.47 41.96 -38.93
N HIS A 123 -9.23 41.61 -38.59
CA HIS A 123 -8.04 42.09 -39.29
C HIS A 123 -8.04 41.67 -40.77
N TRP A 124 -8.34 40.41 -41.07
CA TRP A 124 -8.46 39.94 -42.46
C TRP A 124 -9.55 40.68 -43.23
N SER A 125 -10.69 40.95 -42.60
CA SER A 125 -11.76 41.77 -43.19
C SER A 125 -11.28 43.19 -43.52
N ASN A 126 -10.60 43.85 -42.58
CA ASN A 126 -10.05 45.20 -42.77
C ASN A 126 -8.99 45.24 -43.88
N VAL A 127 -8.10 44.24 -43.95
CA VAL A 127 -7.08 44.13 -45.01
C VAL A 127 -7.75 43.97 -46.38
N ASN A 128 -8.77 43.12 -46.49
CA ASN A 128 -9.51 42.95 -47.74
C ASN A 128 -10.25 44.24 -48.16
N ALA A 129 -10.86 44.95 -47.20
CA ALA A 129 -11.51 46.23 -47.46
C ALA A 129 -10.51 47.28 -47.96
N PHE A 130 -9.32 47.36 -47.33
CA PHE A 130 -8.24 48.23 -47.76
C PHE A 130 -7.75 47.89 -49.16
N GLN A 131 -7.51 46.60 -49.46
CA GLN A 131 -7.10 46.16 -50.80
C GLN A 131 -8.14 46.53 -51.86
N LYS A 132 -9.43 46.40 -51.56
CA LYS A 132 -10.52 46.80 -52.46
C LYS A 132 -10.54 48.32 -52.69
N SER A 133 -10.38 49.10 -51.62
CA SER A 133 -10.30 50.57 -51.71
C SER A 133 -9.09 51.01 -52.55
N LYS A 134 -7.93 50.40 -52.31
CA LYS A 134 -6.71 50.61 -53.10
C LYS A 134 -6.94 50.33 -54.58
N ALA A 135 -7.56 49.19 -54.91
CA ALA A 135 -7.85 48.84 -56.30
C ALA A 135 -8.79 49.85 -56.99
N LEU A 136 -9.81 50.35 -56.28
CA LEU A 136 -10.70 51.39 -56.78
C LEU A 136 -9.95 52.71 -57.02
N PHE A 137 -9.06 53.10 -56.10
CA PHE A 137 -8.23 54.30 -56.24
C PHE A 137 -7.27 54.18 -57.42
N GLU A 138 -6.59 53.04 -57.58
CA GLU A 138 -5.69 52.78 -58.72
C GLU A 138 -6.45 52.79 -60.05
N ALA A 139 -7.66 52.23 -60.10
CA ALA A 139 -8.53 52.30 -61.28
C ALA A 139 -8.94 53.74 -61.59
N GLY A 140 -9.31 54.54 -60.59
CA GLY A 140 -9.64 55.95 -60.73
C GLY A 140 -8.45 56.78 -61.23
N LEU A 141 -7.25 56.54 -60.67
CA LEU A 141 -6.01 57.17 -61.12
C LEU A 141 -5.68 56.80 -62.56
N ALA A 142 -5.86 55.54 -62.96
CA ALA A 142 -5.67 55.10 -64.34
C ALA A 142 -6.67 55.74 -65.30
N ALA A 143 -7.93 55.90 -64.89
CA ALA A 143 -8.95 56.60 -65.67
C ALA A 143 -8.62 58.09 -65.83
N SER A 144 -8.25 58.76 -64.73
CA SER A 144 -7.82 60.17 -64.72
C SER A 144 -6.59 60.40 -65.62
N LYS A 145 -5.59 59.53 -65.56
CA LYS A 145 -4.43 59.61 -66.46
C LYS A 145 -4.83 59.52 -67.93
N LYS A 146 -5.79 58.64 -68.28
CA LYS A 146 -6.31 58.52 -69.64
C LYS A 146 -7.07 59.78 -70.08
N THR A 147 -7.93 60.33 -69.23
CA THR A 147 -8.69 61.54 -69.56
C THR A 147 -7.80 62.77 -69.67
N VAL A 148 -6.86 62.95 -68.75
CA VAL A 148 -5.88 64.07 -68.82
C VAL A 148 -5.02 63.97 -70.07
N LEU A 149 -4.57 62.77 -70.45
CA LEU A 149 -3.84 62.57 -71.71
C LEU A 149 -4.71 62.92 -72.93
N ALA A 150 -5.98 62.54 -72.94
CA ALA A 150 -6.92 62.87 -74.01
C ALA A 150 -7.21 64.39 -74.08
N GLU A 151 -7.38 65.07 -72.94
CA GLU A 151 -7.58 66.52 -72.86
C GLU A 151 -6.33 67.33 -73.25
N LEU A 152 -5.15 66.84 -72.88
CA LEU A 152 -3.88 67.43 -73.33
C LEU A 152 -3.66 67.25 -74.83
N GLN A 153 -4.08 66.12 -75.41
CA GLN A 153 -4.06 65.91 -76.86
C GLN A 153 -5.06 66.84 -77.57
N LEU A 154 -6.30 66.94 -77.08
CA LEU A 154 -7.32 67.84 -77.61
C LEU A 154 -6.90 69.32 -77.53
N SER A 155 -6.27 69.74 -76.43
CA SER A 155 -5.71 71.10 -76.30
C SER A 155 -4.59 71.36 -77.31
N ARG A 156 -3.71 70.37 -77.54
CA ARG A 156 -2.63 70.46 -78.53
C ARG A 156 -3.16 70.55 -79.97
N ASP A 157 -4.25 69.83 -80.26
CA ASP A 157 -4.90 69.85 -81.57
C ASP A 157 -5.70 71.16 -81.77
N ALA A 158 -6.25 71.74 -80.69
CA ALA A 158 -6.95 73.02 -80.71
C ALA A 158 -6.02 74.25 -80.83
N GLU A 159 -4.76 74.14 -80.38
CA GLU A 159 -3.74 75.18 -80.57
C GLU A 159 -3.09 75.16 -81.97
N SER A 160 -3.35 74.13 -82.78
CA SER A 160 -2.72 73.96 -84.10
C SER A 160 -3.24 74.83 -85.26
N PRO A 161 -4.33 75.62 -85.20
CA PRO A 161 -4.68 76.54 -86.29
C PRO A 161 -4.55 78.05 -85.96
N LEU A 162 -4.07 78.46 -84.78
CA LEU A 162 -4.09 79.88 -84.37
C LEU A 162 -2.74 80.60 -84.35
N HIS A 163 -1.67 80.01 -84.88
CA HIS A 163 -0.33 80.61 -84.83
C HIS A 163 0.14 81.38 -86.07
N GLU A 164 -0.74 81.70 -87.01
CA GLU A 164 -0.42 82.57 -88.15
C GLU A 164 -1.42 83.73 -88.27
N SER A 165 -1.21 84.79 -87.48
CA SER A 165 -1.57 86.18 -87.79
C SER A 165 -1.85 86.95 -86.50
N LEU A 166 -0.88 87.79 -86.10
CA LEU A 166 -1.06 89.18 -85.66
C LEU A 166 0.19 89.60 -84.87
N ALA A 167 1.19 90.03 -85.63
CA ALA A 167 2.12 91.05 -85.18
C ALA A 167 1.40 92.40 -85.27
N ASP A 168 1.36 93.16 -84.17
CA ASP A 168 1.67 94.61 -84.09
C ASP A 168 1.02 95.36 -82.89
N PHE A 169 1.87 95.69 -81.90
CA PHE A 169 1.88 96.85 -80.96
C PHE A 169 0.71 97.12 -79.96
N PRO A 170 0.88 97.97 -78.90
CA PRO A 170 1.92 98.01 -77.86
C PRO A 170 1.40 98.18 -76.40
N SER A 171 2.31 97.94 -75.44
CA SER A 171 2.44 98.54 -74.09
C SER A 171 1.48 98.21 -72.92
N THR A 172 2.15 98.10 -71.76
CA THR A 172 1.77 98.40 -70.35
C THR A 172 1.03 97.36 -69.49
N ASP A 173 1.81 96.83 -68.53
CA ASP A 173 1.53 96.70 -67.09
C ASP A 173 0.07 96.52 -66.62
N HIS A 174 -0.25 95.33 -66.12
CA HIS A 174 -0.35 95.09 -64.67
C HIS A 174 -0.92 93.70 -64.34
N ARG A 175 -0.34 93.11 -63.29
CA ARG A 175 -0.92 92.09 -62.38
C ARG A 175 -1.23 90.72 -62.97
N LEU A 176 -0.46 89.73 -62.52
CA LEU A 176 -0.94 88.54 -61.80
C LEU A 176 0.26 87.73 -61.25
N GLN A 177 0.97 88.30 -60.28
CA GLN A 177 1.67 87.52 -59.27
C GLN A 177 0.70 87.41 -58.08
N MET A 178 -0.05 86.32 -58.00
CA MET A 178 -0.67 85.83 -56.75
C MET A 178 -1.34 84.48 -57.05
N ARG A 179 -0.57 83.39 -57.05
CA ARG A 179 -1.06 82.03 -56.69
C ARG A 179 0.13 81.09 -56.46
N GLY A 180 0.86 81.34 -55.38
CA GLY A 180 2.03 80.54 -55.00
C GLY A 180 2.12 80.25 -53.51
N CYS A 181 1.03 80.40 -52.75
CA CYS A 181 1.09 80.38 -51.28
C CYS A 181 0.22 79.33 -50.58
N ASP A 182 -0.44 78.39 -51.28
CA ASP A 182 -1.24 77.34 -50.61
C ASP A 182 -0.64 75.93 -50.70
N LEU A 183 0.34 75.69 -51.60
CA LEU A 183 0.95 74.36 -51.77
C LEU A 183 2.09 74.06 -50.77
N GLY A 184 2.66 75.09 -50.13
CA GLY A 184 3.75 74.92 -49.17
C GLY A 184 3.30 74.47 -47.78
N LEU A 185 2.09 74.85 -47.36
CA LEU A 185 1.50 74.47 -46.07
C LEU A 185 0.86 73.07 -46.11
N GLU A 186 0.26 72.66 -47.22
CA GLU A 186 -0.27 71.29 -47.37
C GLU A 186 0.85 70.25 -47.47
N ALA A 187 1.96 70.59 -48.13
CA ALA A 187 3.13 69.71 -48.24
C ALA A 187 3.93 69.58 -46.94
N SER A 188 4.04 70.64 -46.12
CA SER A 188 4.70 70.54 -44.80
C SER A 188 3.84 69.79 -43.79
N CYS A 189 2.52 70.04 -43.75
CA CYS A 189 1.61 69.30 -42.87
C CYS A 189 1.54 67.81 -43.23
N THR A 190 1.54 67.43 -44.50
CA THR A 190 1.54 66.00 -44.91
C THR A 190 2.89 65.32 -44.67
N GLY A 191 4.01 66.04 -44.82
CA GLY A 191 5.34 65.55 -44.44
C GLY A 191 5.48 65.29 -42.94
N ASP A 192 4.98 66.20 -42.11
CA ASP A 192 5.04 66.06 -40.65
C ASP A 192 4.07 64.98 -40.13
N ILE A 193 2.88 64.83 -40.72
CA ILE A 193 1.93 63.75 -40.39
C ILE A 193 2.51 62.38 -40.76
N THR A 194 3.15 62.24 -41.93
CA THR A 194 3.72 60.95 -42.36
C THR A 194 4.97 60.55 -41.58
N LEU A 195 5.74 61.51 -41.05
CA LEU A 195 6.84 61.24 -40.11
C LEU A 195 6.31 60.78 -38.75
N PHE A 196 5.29 61.45 -38.21
CA PHE A 196 4.65 61.05 -36.94
C PHE A 196 4.00 59.66 -37.02
N GLU A 197 3.30 59.35 -38.11
CA GLU A 197 2.70 58.02 -38.33
C GLU A 197 3.77 56.92 -38.42
N ARG A 198 4.92 57.22 -39.01
CA ARG A 198 6.03 56.28 -39.16
C ARG A 198 6.72 56.01 -37.82
N ASP A 199 6.92 57.04 -37.01
CA ASP A 199 7.50 56.92 -35.67
C ASP A 199 6.52 56.23 -34.70
N GLU A 200 5.23 56.52 -34.80
CA GLU A 200 4.19 55.80 -34.04
C GLU A 200 4.13 54.32 -34.44
N TYR A 201 4.21 54.01 -35.73
CA TYR A 201 4.26 52.62 -36.21
C TYR A 201 5.51 51.90 -35.72
N ALA A 202 6.68 52.54 -35.77
CA ALA A 202 7.93 51.98 -35.25
C ALA A 202 7.85 51.72 -33.73
N ALA A 203 7.31 52.66 -32.95
CA ALA A 203 7.10 52.50 -31.52
C ALA A 203 6.12 51.36 -31.20
N ARG A 204 5.04 51.20 -31.97
CA ARG A 204 4.10 50.08 -31.83
C ARG A 204 4.73 48.73 -32.15
N VAL A 205 5.60 48.66 -33.17
CA VAL A 205 6.32 47.43 -33.50
C VAL A 205 7.29 47.05 -32.39
N ILE A 206 8.02 48.02 -31.82
CA ILE A 206 8.94 47.78 -30.70
C ILE A 206 8.16 47.25 -29.48
N LEU A 207 7.05 47.89 -29.12
CA LEU A 207 6.19 47.44 -28.01
C LEU A 207 5.65 46.00 -28.22
N LEU A 208 5.27 45.65 -29.45
CA LEU A 208 4.82 44.29 -29.77
C LEU A 208 5.94 43.26 -29.67
N VAL A 209 7.16 43.60 -30.08
CA VAL A 209 8.33 42.73 -29.96
C VAL A 209 8.68 42.51 -28.48
N ASP A 210 8.70 43.57 -27.68
CA ASP A 210 8.98 43.49 -26.24
C ASP A 210 7.91 42.67 -25.50
N GLU A 211 6.62 42.85 -25.82
CA GLU A 211 5.51 42.07 -25.24
C GLU A 211 5.62 40.58 -25.63
N GLN A 212 6.03 40.29 -26.87
CA GLN A 212 6.27 38.92 -27.34
C GLN A 212 7.44 38.27 -26.60
N GLU A 213 8.54 39.00 -26.41
CA GLU A 213 9.71 38.52 -25.66
C GLU A 213 9.38 38.26 -24.19
N GLU A 214 8.70 39.19 -23.50
CA GLU A 214 8.26 38.98 -22.11
C GLU A 214 7.32 37.78 -21.98
N ARG A 215 6.34 37.63 -22.89
CA ARG A 215 5.46 36.45 -22.91
C ARG A 215 6.24 35.16 -23.10
N SER A 216 7.19 35.14 -24.02
CA SER A 216 8.02 33.95 -24.28
C SER A 216 8.91 33.61 -23.08
N SER A 217 9.46 34.62 -22.40
CA SER A 217 10.27 34.49 -21.18
C SER A 217 9.44 33.95 -20.02
N LEU A 218 8.24 34.49 -19.80
CA LEU A 218 7.30 34.03 -18.78
C LEU A 218 6.89 32.57 -19.01
N LEU A 219 6.51 32.22 -20.25
CA LEU A 219 6.15 30.84 -20.59
C LEU A 219 7.34 29.89 -20.40
N SER A 220 8.52 30.27 -20.87
CA SER A 220 9.75 29.47 -20.70
C SER A 220 10.05 29.22 -19.21
N SER A 221 9.98 30.26 -18.37
CA SER A 221 10.19 30.14 -16.93
C SER A 221 9.16 29.23 -16.25
N PHE A 222 7.88 29.34 -16.67
CA PHE A 222 6.80 28.53 -16.12
C PHE A 222 6.94 27.05 -16.51
N PHE A 223 7.24 26.77 -17.79
CA PHE A 223 7.45 25.41 -18.27
C PHE A 223 8.71 24.77 -17.69
N GLN A 224 9.80 25.53 -17.51
CA GLN A 224 10.98 25.03 -16.81
C GLN A 224 10.68 24.71 -15.34
N GLY A 225 9.97 25.60 -14.63
CA GLY A 225 9.61 25.40 -13.23
C GLY A 225 8.65 24.23 -12.99
N THR A 226 7.74 23.99 -13.93
CA THR A 226 6.82 22.82 -13.89
C THR A 226 7.56 21.53 -14.28
N ALA A 227 8.38 21.54 -15.32
CA ALA A 227 9.22 20.40 -15.70
C ALA A 227 10.17 19.97 -14.58
N ALA A 228 10.78 20.93 -13.86
CA ALA A 228 11.63 20.65 -12.71
C ALA A 228 10.86 19.98 -11.56
N ARG A 229 9.64 20.45 -11.27
CA ARG A 229 8.77 19.83 -10.26
C ARG A 229 8.32 18.42 -10.65
N LEU A 230 7.93 18.22 -11.91
CA LEU A 230 7.56 16.90 -12.43
C LEU A 230 8.73 15.91 -12.37
N ARG A 231 9.94 16.34 -12.75
CA ARG A 231 11.15 15.50 -12.62
C ARG A 231 11.44 15.12 -11.17
N ARG A 232 11.25 16.05 -10.22
CA ARG A 232 11.42 15.76 -8.79
C ARG A 232 10.43 14.71 -8.32
N HIS A 233 9.14 14.87 -8.63
CA HIS A 233 8.11 13.89 -8.26
C HIS A 233 8.34 12.52 -8.92
N LEU A 234 8.79 12.49 -10.17
CA LEU A 234 9.17 11.26 -10.84
C LEU A 234 10.33 10.56 -10.12
N GLY A 235 11.35 11.31 -9.69
CA GLY A 235 12.46 10.77 -8.89
C GLY A 235 12.00 10.21 -7.54
N GLU A 236 11.17 10.95 -6.79
CA GLU A 236 10.59 10.50 -5.52
C GLU A 236 9.76 9.22 -5.70
N GLN A 237 9.02 9.11 -6.81
CA GLN A 237 8.20 7.94 -7.10
C GLN A 237 9.05 6.73 -7.52
N GLN A 238 10.13 6.95 -8.28
CA GLN A 238 11.09 5.89 -8.60
C GLN A 238 11.80 5.36 -7.34
N GLU A 239 12.18 6.24 -6.43
CA GLU A 239 12.80 5.85 -5.15
C GLU A 239 11.83 5.05 -4.28
N ARG A 240 10.57 5.50 -4.16
CA ARG A 240 9.53 4.72 -3.46
C ARG A 240 9.31 3.35 -4.09
N ASN A 241 9.27 3.26 -5.42
CA ASN A 241 9.12 1.99 -6.11
C ASN A 241 10.32 1.07 -5.85
N ALA A 242 11.55 1.59 -5.85
CA ALA A 242 12.74 0.82 -5.51
C ALA A 242 12.69 0.29 -4.06
N GLN A 243 12.23 1.10 -3.11
CA GLN A 243 12.03 0.67 -1.72
C GLN A 243 10.96 -0.43 -1.61
N LEU A 244 9.88 -0.33 -2.38
CA LEU A 244 8.83 -1.37 -2.42
C LEU A 244 9.36 -2.69 -2.98
N TYR A 245 10.13 -2.67 -4.07
CA TYR A 245 10.76 -3.88 -4.62
C TYR A 245 11.72 -4.52 -3.62
N TYR A 246 12.54 -3.71 -2.95
CA TYR A 246 13.43 -4.22 -1.91
C TYR A 246 12.67 -4.85 -0.73
N ALA A 247 11.56 -4.24 -0.32
CA ALA A 247 10.70 -4.81 0.72
C ALA A 247 10.03 -6.12 0.27
N GLU A 248 9.60 -6.21 -0.99
CA GLU A 248 9.04 -7.44 -1.56
C GLU A 248 10.08 -8.57 -1.58
N ASP A 249 11.31 -8.30 -1.98
CA ASP A 249 12.40 -9.29 -1.97
C ASP A 249 12.72 -9.78 -0.55
N LEU A 250 12.74 -8.88 0.44
CA LEU A 250 12.91 -9.24 1.84
C LEU A 250 11.78 -10.15 2.35
N LEU A 251 10.53 -9.86 1.99
CA LEU A 251 9.39 -10.69 2.36
C LEU A 251 9.51 -12.08 1.72
N ARG A 252 9.87 -12.18 0.44
CA ARG A 252 10.10 -13.46 -0.25
C ARG A 252 11.22 -14.29 0.42
N LEU A 253 12.31 -13.65 0.84
CA LEU A 253 13.39 -14.33 1.57
C LEU A 253 12.91 -14.85 2.93
N GLN A 254 12.09 -14.08 3.65
CA GLN A 254 11.49 -14.53 4.92
C GLN A 254 10.53 -15.70 4.72
N GLU A 255 9.71 -15.68 3.67
CA GLU A 255 8.82 -16.79 3.32
C GLU A 255 9.59 -18.08 3.04
N ILE A 256 10.70 -18.00 2.28
CA ILE A 256 11.57 -19.14 2.01
C ILE A 256 12.19 -19.69 3.30
N ASP A 257 12.68 -18.83 4.19
CA ASP A 257 13.26 -19.27 5.47
C ASP A 257 12.19 -19.92 6.37
N LEU A 258 11.00 -19.33 6.48
CA LEU A 258 9.88 -19.92 7.23
C LEU A 258 9.44 -21.27 6.66
N ALA A 259 9.35 -21.39 5.33
CA ALA A 259 9.07 -22.66 4.67
C ALA A 259 10.18 -23.70 4.94
N GLY A 260 11.43 -23.28 4.99
CA GLY A 260 12.56 -24.14 5.36
C GLY A 260 12.48 -24.63 6.80
N ARG A 261 12.14 -23.74 7.75
CA ARG A 261 11.99 -24.08 9.18
C ARG A 261 10.83 -25.02 9.43
N THR A 262 9.68 -24.77 8.79
CA THR A 262 8.50 -25.65 8.91
C THR A 262 8.77 -27.04 8.36
N ARG A 263 9.44 -27.16 7.20
CA ARG A 263 9.88 -28.47 6.68
C ARG A 263 10.78 -29.21 7.66
N LYS A 264 11.82 -28.55 8.19
CA LYS A 264 12.70 -29.14 9.21
C LYS A 264 11.94 -29.59 10.46
N GLU A 265 10.98 -28.81 10.93
CA GLU A 265 10.14 -29.19 12.08
C GLU A 265 9.29 -30.42 11.76
N THR A 266 8.68 -30.48 10.57
CA THR A 266 7.92 -31.67 10.15
C THR A 266 8.79 -32.91 10.00
N ASP A 267 10.02 -32.76 9.51
CA ASP A 267 10.96 -33.88 9.39
C ASP A 267 11.42 -34.38 10.77
N LEU A 268 11.73 -33.47 11.70
CA LEU A 268 12.03 -33.83 13.09
C LEU A 268 10.85 -34.52 13.80
N GLN A 269 9.62 -34.10 13.51
CA GLN A 269 8.42 -34.79 14.03
C GLN A 269 8.29 -36.20 13.45
N ARG A 270 8.55 -36.38 12.15
CA ARG A 270 8.54 -37.71 11.51
C ARG A 270 9.63 -38.61 12.10
N GLU A 271 10.84 -38.10 12.28
CA GLU A 271 11.95 -38.83 12.91
C GLU A 271 11.62 -39.23 14.35
N SER A 272 11.05 -38.31 15.13
CA SER A 272 10.60 -38.58 16.50
C SER A 272 9.53 -39.67 16.55
N CYS A 273 8.56 -39.63 15.64
CA CYS A 273 7.55 -40.68 15.50
C CYS A 273 8.19 -42.03 15.14
N ALA A 274 9.10 -42.06 14.15
CA ALA A 274 9.81 -43.26 13.75
C ALA A 274 10.66 -43.84 14.89
N HIS A 275 11.31 -42.98 15.68
CA HIS A 275 12.07 -43.40 16.85
C HIS A 275 11.17 -44.01 17.92
N ALA A 276 10.04 -43.36 18.23
CA ALA A 276 9.06 -43.89 19.19
C ALA A 276 8.45 -45.22 18.74
N GLU A 277 8.22 -45.41 17.44
CA GLU A 277 7.79 -46.69 16.87
C GLU A 277 8.87 -47.77 17.04
N MET A 278 10.14 -47.43 16.84
CA MET A 278 11.26 -48.33 17.07
C MET A 278 11.37 -48.73 18.55
N GLU A 279 11.29 -47.79 19.48
CA GLU A 279 11.28 -48.06 20.92
C GLU A 279 10.15 -49.03 21.30
N ARG A 280 8.94 -48.83 20.76
CA ARG A 280 7.81 -49.74 20.98
C ARG A 280 8.08 -51.15 20.46
N LYS A 281 8.70 -51.28 19.28
CA LYS A 281 9.08 -52.59 18.73
C LYS A 281 10.11 -53.28 19.63
N VAL A 282 11.11 -52.55 20.13
CA VAL A 282 12.11 -53.09 21.06
C VAL A 282 11.47 -53.53 22.38
N LEU A 283 10.61 -52.70 22.98
CA LEU A 283 9.87 -53.04 24.20
C LEU A 283 8.98 -54.27 23.99
N ALA A 284 8.27 -54.36 22.86
CA ALA A 284 7.47 -55.53 22.53
C ALA A 284 8.31 -56.82 22.44
N MET A 285 9.51 -56.74 21.87
CA MET A 285 10.44 -57.87 21.81
C MET A 285 10.95 -58.26 23.20
N GLN A 286 11.26 -57.29 24.07
CA GLN A 286 11.66 -57.54 25.46
C GLN A 286 10.53 -58.19 26.26
N CYS A 287 9.30 -57.68 26.15
CA CYS A 287 8.12 -58.27 26.80
C CYS A 287 7.89 -59.71 26.34
N LYS A 288 8.01 -60.00 25.05
CA LYS A 288 7.92 -61.39 24.53
C LYS A 288 9.00 -62.30 25.11
N SER A 289 10.23 -61.80 25.28
CA SER A 289 11.31 -62.57 25.89
C SER A 289 11.02 -62.89 27.36
N VAL A 290 10.56 -61.89 28.13
CA VAL A 290 10.21 -62.06 29.55
C VAL A 290 9.03 -63.01 29.71
N LEU A 291 8.00 -62.87 28.87
CA LEU A 291 6.85 -63.78 28.85
C LEU A 291 7.28 -65.23 28.64
N ARG A 292 8.21 -65.48 27.70
CA ARG A 292 8.75 -66.83 27.48
C ARG A 292 9.41 -67.39 28.74
N SER A 293 10.28 -66.62 29.38
CA SER A 293 10.97 -67.04 30.62
C SER A 293 10.02 -67.21 31.81
N VAL A 294 8.96 -66.40 31.91
CA VAL A 294 7.92 -66.56 32.93
C VAL A 294 7.08 -67.82 32.66
N GLY A 295 6.72 -68.09 31.41
CA GLY A 295 6.03 -69.32 31.02
C GLY A 295 6.81 -70.57 31.41
N GLU A 296 8.10 -70.62 31.06
CA GLU A 296 9.02 -71.72 31.45
C GLU A 296 9.10 -71.91 32.97
N ALA A 297 9.05 -70.83 33.76
CA ALA A 297 9.07 -70.92 35.21
C ALA A 297 7.72 -71.38 35.80
N LEU A 298 6.59 -70.98 35.20
CA LEU A 298 5.25 -71.33 35.67
C LEU A 298 4.87 -72.78 35.37
N GLU A 299 5.43 -73.40 34.32
CA GLU A 299 5.26 -74.83 34.01
C GLU A 299 5.78 -75.76 35.14
N SER A 300 6.63 -75.25 36.03
CA SER A 300 7.15 -76.00 37.18
C SER A 300 6.21 -76.03 38.40
N LEU A 301 5.09 -75.30 38.38
CA LEU A 301 4.14 -75.20 39.50
C LEU A 301 2.97 -76.18 39.31
N PRO A 302 2.76 -77.13 40.25
CA PRO A 302 1.59 -78.01 40.20
C PRO A 302 0.29 -77.23 40.47
N ASP A 303 -0.80 -77.65 39.81
CA ASP A 303 -2.17 -77.14 39.95
C ASP A 303 -2.43 -75.69 39.45
N LEU A 304 -1.57 -75.14 38.59
CA LEU A 304 -1.77 -73.82 37.95
C LEU A 304 -2.18 -73.96 36.47
N ASP A 305 -3.24 -73.25 36.07
CA ASP A 305 -3.60 -73.09 34.66
C ASP A 305 -2.68 -72.04 34.00
N VAL A 306 -1.53 -72.50 33.53
CA VAL A 306 -0.48 -71.67 32.92
C VAL A 306 -1.00 -70.96 31.67
N GLU A 307 -1.90 -71.58 30.91
CA GLU A 307 -2.42 -71.03 29.65
C GLU A 307 -3.34 -69.82 29.92
N ALA A 308 -4.20 -69.89 30.94
CA ALA A 308 -5.04 -68.77 31.37
C ALA A 308 -4.20 -67.59 31.92
N VAL A 309 -3.12 -67.86 32.64
CA VAL A 309 -2.23 -66.82 33.20
C VAL A 309 -1.42 -66.14 32.11
N MET A 310 -0.87 -66.91 31.16
CA MET A 310 -0.08 -66.37 30.05
C MET A 310 -0.92 -65.54 29.09
N THR A 311 -2.15 -65.97 28.78
CA THR A 311 -3.07 -65.21 27.92
C THR A 311 -3.49 -63.87 28.54
N GLU A 312 -3.72 -63.81 29.85
CA GLU A 312 -4.01 -62.56 30.56
C GLU A 312 -2.79 -61.63 30.63
N LEU A 313 -1.59 -62.18 30.82
CA LEU A 313 -0.35 -61.40 30.77
C LEU A 313 -0.09 -60.81 29.37
N GLU A 314 -0.30 -61.60 28.32
CA GLU A 314 -0.22 -61.16 26.93
C GLU A 314 -1.26 -60.08 26.62
N SER A 315 -2.50 -60.23 27.10
CA SER A 315 -3.57 -59.25 26.92
C SER A 315 -3.20 -57.89 27.55
N ARG A 316 -2.64 -57.90 28.76
CA ARG A 316 -2.20 -56.70 29.48
C ARG A 316 -1.03 -56.02 28.81
N ILE A 317 -0.03 -56.78 28.37
CA ILE A 317 1.12 -56.24 27.64
C ILE A 317 0.68 -55.62 26.31
N HIS A 318 -0.22 -56.29 25.58
CA HIS A 318 -0.76 -55.77 24.33
C HIS A 318 -1.48 -54.43 24.54
N ARG A 319 -2.26 -54.30 25.63
CA ARG A 319 -2.95 -53.06 26.01
C ARG A 319 -1.99 -51.91 26.31
N VAL A 320 -0.85 -52.19 26.95
CA VAL A 320 0.18 -51.17 27.24
C VAL A 320 0.91 -50.73 25.97
N LEU A 321 1.18 -51.65 25.04
CA LEU A 321 1.89 -51.36 23.79
C LEU A 321 1.04 -50.58 22.76
N GLN A 322 -0.30 -50.65 22.84
CA GLN A 322 -1.22 -49.99 21.91
C GLN A 322 -1.62 -48.55 22.28
N LEU A 323 -1.26 -48.03 23.46
CA LEU A 323 -1.67 -46.68 23.88
C LEU A 323 -1.13 -45.58 22.93
N PRO A 324 -1.99 -44.78 22.27
CA PRO A 324 -1.55 -43.67 21.43
C PRO A 324 -0.87 -42.59 22.27
N ARG A 325 0.36 -42.18 21.91
CA ARG A 325 1.10 -41.09 22.56
C ARG A 325 0.61 -39.71 22.08
N ALA A 326 -0.70 -39.46 22.09
CA ALA A 326 -1.23 -38.14 21.75
C ALA A 326 -0.78 -37.04 22.75
N ASN A 327 -0.26 -37.42 23.93
CA ASN A 327 0.05 -36.49 25.01
C ASN A 327 1.55 -36.16 25.22
N ILE A 328 2.49 -36.77 24.50
CA ILE A 328 3.94 -36.57 24.76
C ILE A 328 4.57 -35.47 23.89
N SER A 329 3.90 -35.05 22.80
CA SER A 329 4.40 -33.96 21.94
C SER A 329 4.29 -32.57 22.56
N ILE A 330 3.49 -32.39 23.63
CA ILE A 330 3.35 -31.11 24.34
C ILE A 330 4.53 -30.87 25.30
N GLU A 331 5.09 -31.91 25.92
CA GLU A 331 6.18 -31.75 26.90
C GLU A 331 7.55 -31.49 26.24
N TYR A 332 7.80 -32.00 25.03
CA TYR A 332 9.06 -31.71 24.33
C TYR A 332 9.13 -30.29 23.74
N ARG A 333 8.00 -29.62 23.50
CA ARG A 333 7.98 -28.23 23.02
C ARG A 333 8.36 -27.25 24.13
N THR A 334 8.00 -27.53 25.39
CA THR A 334 8.32 -26.69 26.55
C THR A 334 9.78 -26.71 26.96
N HIS A 335 10.54 -27.76 26.62
CA HIS A 335 11.96 -27.84 26.99
C HIS A 335 12.93 -27.17 25.99
N LYS A 336 12.54 -26.94 24.73
CA LYS A 336 13.39 -26.18 23.79
C LYS A 336 13.26 -24.66 23.92
N SER A 337 12.14 -24.17 24.45
CA SER A 337 11.93 -22.74 24.75
C SER A 337 12.66 -22.26 26.02
N ALA A 338 13.27 -23.17 26.79
CA ALA A 338 14.02 -22.84 28.02
C ALA A 338 15.55 -22.84 27.83
N GLY A 339 16.05 -23.08 26.61
CA GLY A 339 17.49 -23.27 26.33
C GLY A 339 18.11 -22.28 25.36
N ILE A 340 17.44 -21.16 25.05
CA ILE A 340 18.05 -20.03 24.33
C ILE A 340 18.04 -18.85 25.29
N SER A 341 19.13 -18.74 26.04
CA SER A 341 19.54 -17.56 26.81
C SER A 341 20.93 -17.16 26.34
#